data_AF-R7TU84-F1
#
_entry.id   AF-R7TU84-F1
#
_cell.length_a   1.000
_cell.length_b   1.000
_cell.length_c   1.000
_cell.angle_alpha   90.00
_cell.angle_beta   90.00
_cell.angle_gamma   90.00
#
_symmetry.space_group_name_H-M   'P 1'
#
loop_
_entity.id
_entity.type
_entity.pdbx_description
1 polymer ?
#
loop_
_entity_poly.entity_id
_entity_poly.type
_entity_poly.pdbx_seq_one_letter_code
_entity_poly.pdbx_strand_id
1 'polypeptide(L)'
;MSDHWKQKMRTYFRRIDFDGDGEITQNDFQGMADRSIKIGDLKEVEAEQLRKNINQLWETYRSQAGDVDVITLNTFISAMERVARDHVKTVTEAPFKIFFKIVDTNNDSNIEEAEFADFFQIMGLDKNLASQAFKAIDINNDGLLSLEEFTSAGVDFFTSQNESPNQYFFGELLN
;
A
#
# COMPACT_ATOMS: atom_id res chain seq x y z
N MET A 1 12.16 -17.33 -3.82
CA MET A 1 10.72 -17.01 -3.72
C MET A 1 9.97 -17.58 -4.91
N SER A 2 8.71 -17.98 -4.73
CA SER A 2 7.86 -18.54 -5.80
C SER A 2 7.57 -17.53 -6.90
N ASP A 3 7.23 -17.99 -8.11
CA ASP A 3 6.86 -17.10 -9.22
C ASP A 3 5.57 -16.32 -8.91
N HIS A 4 4.62 -16.94 -8.22
CA HIS A 4 3.42 -16.29 -7.69
C HIS A 4 3.78 -15.12 -6.75
N TRP A 5 4.74 -15.30 -5.84
CA TRP A 5 5.20 -14.22 -4.97
C TRP A 5 5.81 -13.05 -5.78
N LYS A 6 6.64 -13.35 -6.79
CA LYS A 6 7.22 -12.31 -7.65
C LYS A 6 6.14 -11.56 -8.44
N GLN A 7 5.08 -12.24 -8.85
CA GLN A 7 3.93 -11.64 -9.52
C GLN A 7 3.18 -10.65 -8.61
N LYS A 8 2.99 -11.01 -7.34
CA LYS A 8 2.47 -10.08 -6.31
C LYS A 8 3.36 -8.85 -6.14
N MET A 9 4.68 -9.04 -6.06
CA MET A 9 5.61 -7.91 -5.90
C MET A 9 5.62 -6.98 -7.11
N ARG A 10 5.57 -7.53 -8.32
CA ARG A 10 5.46 -6.74 -9.56
C ARG A 10 4.15 -5.97 -9.63
N THR A 11 3.06 -6.61 -9.24
CA THR A 11 1.74 -5.96 -9.17
C THR A 11 1.81 -4.78 -8.22
N TYR A 12 2.29 -4.98 -7.00
CA TYR A 12 2.43 -3.91 -6.01
C TYR A 12 3.36 -2.78 -6.48
N PHE A 13 4.53 -3.12 -7.04
CA PHE A 13 5.46 -2.13 -7.60
C PHE A 13 4.75 -1.23 -8.62
N ARG A 14 4.00 -1.83 -9.55
CA ARG A 14 3.26 -1.07 -10.58
C ARG A 14 2.13 -0.21 -10.02
N ARG A 15 1.63 -0.50 -8.82
CA ARG A 15 0.61 0.33 -8.16
C ARG A 15 1.22 1.54 -7.45
N ILE A 16 2.46 1.42 -6.96
CA ILE A 16 3.17 2.54 -6.34
C ILE A 16 3.84 3.43 -7.39
N ASP A 17 4.37 2.84 -8.47
CA ASP A 17 4.82 3.51 -9.68
C ASP A 17 3.63 4.21 -10.35
N PHE A 18 3.40 5.45 -9.93
CA PHE A 18 2.16 6.19 -10.14
C PHE A 18 2.16 6.93 -11.46
N ASP A 19 3.31 7.45 -11.88
CA ASP A 19 3.49 8.01 -13.21
C ASP A 19 3.77 6.93 -14.28
N GLY A 20 4.16 5.73 -13.83
CA GLY A 20 4.28 4.55 -14.66
C GLY A 20 5.60 4.47 -15.43
N ASP A 21 6.62 5.23 -15.02
CA ASP A 21 7.95 5.27 -15.64
C ASP A 21 8.81 4.04 -15.32
N GLY A 22 8.38 3.21 -14.36
CA GLY A 22 9.06 1.99 -13.94
C GLY A 22 10.09 2.20 -12.82
N GLU A 23 10.10 3.38 -12.21
CA GLU A 23 10.97 3.81 -11.14
C GLU A 23 10.13 4.42 -10.01
N ILE A 24 10.22 3.87 -8.79
CA ILE A 24 9.54 4.50 -7.65
C ILE A 24 10.41 5.67 -7.16
N THR A 25 9.86 6.87 -7.24
CA THR A 25 10.50 8.13 -6.88
C THR A 25 9.61 8.95 -5.95
N GLN A 26 10.15 10.06 -5.41
CA GLN A 26 9.35 11.01 -4.63
C GLN A 26 8.14 11.56 -5.43
N ASN A 27 8.27 11.68 -6.76
CA ASN A 27 7.21 12.24 -7.59
C ASN A 27 5.96 11.35 -7.60
N ASP A 28 6.13 10.02 -7.54
CA ASP A 28 5.01 9.08 -7.47
C ASP A 28 4.17 9.30 -6.21
N PHE A 29 4.87 9.43 -5.08
CA PHE A 29 4.26 9.71 -3.79
C PHE A 29 3.54 11.06 -3.80
N GLN A 30 4.13 12.10 -4.39
CA GLN A 30 3.46 13.40 -4.56
C GLN A 30 2.22 13.31 -5.46
N GLY A 31 2.29 12.56 -6.57
CA GLY A 31 1.15 12.31 -7.44
C GLY A 31 0.01 11.58 -6.75
N MET A 32 0.35 10.61 -5.89
CA MET A 32 -0.62 9.93 -5.02
C MET A 32 -1.28 10.94 -4.07
N ALA A 33 -0.50 11.82 -3.43
CA ALA A 33 -1.04 12.86 -2.54
C ALA A 33 -2.02 13.78 -3.26
N ASP A 34 -1.63 14.30 -4.43
CA ASP A 34 -2.46 15.23 -5.19
C ASP A 34 -3.75 14.57 -5.69
N ARG A 35 -3.69 13.28 -6.08
CA ARG A 35 -4.90 12.52 -6.46
C ARG A 35 -5.78 12.23 -5.26
N SER A 36 -5.22 11.86 -4.11
CA SER A 36 -5.97 11.64 -2.88
C SER A 36 -6.68 12.90 -2.40
N ILE A 37 -6.01 14.06 -2.40
CA ILE A 37 -6.62 15.35 -2.05
C ILE A 37 -7.79 15.65 -2.97
N LYS A 38 -7.62 15.39 -4.27
CA LYS A 38 -8.66 15.64 -5.27
C LYS A 38 -9.86 14.69 -5.17
N ILE A 39 -9.64 13.40 -4.86
CA ILE A 39 -10.71 12.40 -4.75
C ILE A 39 -11.46 12.55 -3.42
N GLY A 40 -10.74 12.71 -2.32
CA GLY A 40 -11.32 12.85 -0.97
C GLY A 40 -11.87 14.24 -0.66
N ASP A 41 -11.76 15.21 -1.59
CA ASP A 41 -12.15 16.62 -1.38
C ASP A 41 -11.62 17.18 -0.05
N LEU A 42 -10.37 16.83 0.27
CA LEU A 42 -9.77 17.10 1.57
C LEU A 42 -9.54 18.60 1.75
N LYS A 43 -9.80 19.11 2.96
CA LYS A 43 -9.51 20.50 3.29
C LYS A 43 -8.01 20.71 3.37
N GLU A 44 -7.57 21.97 3.22
CA GLU A 44 -6.14 22.31 3.21
C GLU A 44 -5.34 21.73 4.39
N VAL A 45 -5.92 21.72 5.59
CA VAL A 45 -5.27 21.16 6.80
C VAL A 45 -5.08 19.64 6.69
N GLU A 46 -6.08 18.91 6.20
CA GLU A 46 -6.03 17.46 6.00
C GLU A 46 -5.07 17.12 4.84
N ALA A 47 -5.12 17.91 3.76
CA ALA A 47 -4.22 17.82 2.63
C ALA A 47 -2.74 18.01 3.02
N GLU A 48 -2.43 19.01 3.86
CA GLU A 48 -1.08 19.21 4.41
C GLU A 48 -0.62 18.01 5.24
N GLN A 49 -1.51 17.46 6.07
CA GLN A 49 -1.19 16.30 6.90
C GLN A 49 -0.93 15.05 6.04
N LEU A 50 -1.75 14.84 5.00
CA LEU A 50 -1.58 13.76 4.04
C LEU A 50 -0.24 13.89 3.29
N ARG A 51 0.11 15.08 2.80
CA ARG A 51 1.41 15.36 2.15
C ARG A 51 2.58 15.03 3.10
N LYS A 52 2.47 15.36 4.39
CA LYS A 52 3.49 14.99 5.40
C LYS A 52 3.59 13.48 5.59
N ASN A 53 2.46 12.78 5.73
CA ASN A 53 2.43 11.33 5.89
C ASN A 53 3.07 10.62 4.69
N ILE A 54 2.74 11.07 3.48
CA ILE A 54 3.28 10.54 2.21
C ILE A 54 4.78 10.78 2.08
N ASN A 55 5.27 11.98 2.42
CA ASN A 55 6.71 12.24 2.44
C ASN A 55 7.45 11.37 3.47
N GLN A 56 6.85 11.16 4.65
CA GLN A 56 7.41 10.26 5.66
C GLN A 56 7.47 8.80 5.17
N LEU A 57 6.47 8.38 4.38
CA LEU A 57 6.45 7.06 3.75
C LEU A 57 7.61 6.91 2.77
N TRP A 58 7.79 7.89 1.87
CA TRP A 58 8.91 7.92 0.93
C TRP A 58 10.27 7.81 1.63
N GLU A 59 10.53 8.65 2.64
CA GLU A 59 11.80 8.60 3.38
C GLU A 59 12.03 7.23 4.04
N THR A 60 10.96 6.58 4.51
CA THR A 60 11.05 5.22 5.09
C THR A 60 11.44 4.20 4.02
N TYR A 61 10.81 4.24 2.84
CA TYR A 61 11.17 3.35 1.72
C TYR A 61 12.59 3.61 1.22
N ARG A 62 12.96 4.87 1.02
CA ARG A 62 14.29 5.32 0.61
C ARG A 62 15.36 4.79 1.57
N SER A 63 15.17 4.98 2.87
CA SER A 63 16.08 4.47 3.90
C SER A 63 16.21 2.94 3.88
N GLN A 64 15.09 2.21 3.75
CA GLN A 64 15.11 0.75 3.68
C GLN A 64 15.74 0.20 2.39
N ALA A 65 15.61 0.92 1.28
CA ALA A 65 16.21 0.55 -0.01
C ALA A 65 17.71 0.88 -0.10
N GLY A 66 18.31 1.44 0.95
CA GLY A 66 19.74 1.78 1.00
C GLY A 66 20.05 3.25 0.69
N ASP A 67 19.12 4.16 1.00
CA ASP A 67 19.21 5.61 0.77
C ASP A 67 19.39 5.99 -0.71
N VAL A 68 18.58 5.34 -1.56
CA VAL A 68 18.56 5.58 -3.01
C VAL A 68 17.43 6.55 -3.37
N ASP A 69 17.71 7.48 -4.28
CA ASP A 69 16.70 8.44 -4.76
C ASP A 69 15.71 7.81 -5.76
N VAL A 70 16.03 6.61 -6.24
CA VAL A 70 15.24 5.83 -7.20
C VAL A 70 15.19 4.38 -6.77
N ILE A 71 14.00 3.83 -6.63
CA ILE A 71 13.78 2.41 -6.32
C ILE A 71 13.29 1.70 -7.59
N THR A 72 14.18 0.97 -8.26
CA THR A 72 13.82 0.13 -9.42
C THR A 72 13.14 -1.16 -8.98
N LEU A 73 12.43 -1.83 -9.89
CA LEU A 73 11.79 -3.13 -9.64
C LEU A 73 12.77 -4.17 -9.06
N ASN A 74 14.01 -4.22 -9.56
CA ASN A 74 15.00 -5.18 -9.09
C ASN A 74 15.48 -4.90 -7.66
N THR A 75 15.70 -3.62 -7.34
CA THR A 75 16.04 -3.19 -5.98
C THR A 75 14.89 -3.49 -5.03
N PHE A 76 13.65 -3.17 -5.44
CA PHE A 76 12.43 -3.42 -4.69
C PHE A 76 12.27 -4.91 -4.38
N ILE A 77 12.31 -5.78 -5.41
CA ILE A 77 12.17 -7.23 -5.23
C ILE A 77 13.27 -7.76 -4.31
N SER A 78 14.52 -7.31 -4.49
CA SER A 78 15.64 -7.76 -3.66
C SER A 78 15.48 -7.38 -2.18
N ALA A 79 14.96 -6.18 -1.91
CA ALA A 79 14.65 -5.74 -0.55
C ALA A 79 13.50 -6.58 0.04
N MET A 80 12.40 -6.76 -0.70
CA MET A 80 11.25 -7.55 -0.22
C MET A 80 11.59 -9.03 -0.05
N GLU A 81 12.50 -9.58 -0.86
CA GLU A 81 12.97 -10.95 -0.65
C GLU A 81 13.73 -11.12 0.67
N ARG A 82 14.49 -10.11 1.10
CA ARG A 82 15.17 -10.14 2.41
C ARG A 82 14.13 -10.12 3.52
N VAL A 83 13.17 -9.21 3.44
CA VAL A 83 12.09 -9.07 4.42
C VAL A 83 11.26 -10.37 4.54
N ALA A 84 10.89 -10.98 3.41
CA ALA A 84 10.15 -12.24 3.37
C ALA A 84 10.97 -13.43 3.88
N ARG A 85 12.29 -13.49 3.61
CA ARG A 85 13.18 -14.54 4.15
C ARG A 85 13.33 -14.43 5.66
N ASP A 86 13.60 -13.23 6.14
CA ASP A 86 13.99 -12.99 7.54
C ASP A 86 12.76 -12.88 8.47
N HIS A 87 11.53 -13.01 7.93
CA HIS A 87 10.26 -12.91 8.66
C HIS A 87 10.19 -11.66 9.55
N VAL A 88 10.81 -10.57 9.11
CA VAL A 88 10.97 -9.37 9.94
C VAL A 88 9.68 -8.58 9.91
N LYS A 89 8.71 -9.00 10.72
CA LYS A 89 7.44 -8.30 10.95
C LYS A 89 7.65 -6.79 11.16
N THR A 90 8.70 -6.42 11.90
CA THR A 90 9.02 -5.04 12.24
C THR A 90 9.36 -4.15 11.04
N VAL A 91 9.97 -4.70 9.98
CA VAL A 91 10.35 -3.92 8.79
C VAL A 91 9.14 -3.70 7.88
N THR A 92 8.22 -4.66 7.83
CA THR A 92 6.95 -4.52 7.10
C THR A 92 5.95 -3.61 7.80
N GLU A 93 5.81 -3.69 9.13
CA GLU A 93 4.73 -3.01 9.87
C GLU A 93 4.83 -1.48 9.82
N ALA A 94 6.03 -0.91 9.83
CA ALA A 94 6.21 0.54 9.88
C ALA A 94 5.69 1.27 8.62
N PRO A 95 6.03 0.83 7.39
CA PRO A 95 5.40 1.34 6.18
C PRO A 95 3.87 1.18 6.17
N PHE A 96 3.32 0.03 6.58
CA PHE A 96 1.86 -0.17 6.62
C PHE A 96 1.15 0.75 7.60
N LYS A 97 1.76 1.08 8.74
CA LYS A 97 1.19 2.05 9.68
C LYS A 97 1.09 3.45 9.09
N ILE A 98 2.06 3.85 8.29
CA ILE A 98 2.00 5.14 7.60
C ILE A 98 1.00 5.06 6.45
N PHE A 99 0.95 3.94 5.74
CA PHE A 99 -0.01 3.68 4.68
C PHE A 99 -1.45 3.71 5.17
N PHE A 100 -1.71 3.11 6.33
CA PHE A 100 -3.01 3.16 7.01
C PHE A 100 -3.45 4.61 7.23
N LYS A 101 -2.57 5.47 7.75
CA LYS A 101 -2.84 6.91 7.95
C LYS A 101 -3.02 7.72 6.66
N ILE A 102 -2.66 7.17 5.52
CA ILE A 102 -2.88 7.79 4.21
C ILE A 102 -4.28 7.44 3.69
N VAL A 103 -4.78 6.25 4.04
CA VAL A 103 -6.12 5.76 3.67
C VAL A 103 -7.19 6.22 4.65
N ASP A 104 -6.89 6.21 5.94
CA ASP A 104 -7.70 6.78 7.04
C ASP A 104 -7.67 8.31 6.92
N THR A 105 -8.59 8.83 6.11
CA THR A 105 -8.66 10.26 5.79
C THR A 105 -9.34 11.04 6.91
N ASN A 106 -10.31 10.42 7.59
CA ASN A 106 -11.05 11.01 8.69
C ASN A 106 -10.29 10.95 10.04
N ASN A 107 -9.16 10.22 10.10
CA ASN A 107 -8.31 9.98 11.27
C ASN A 107 -9.07 9.35 12.45
N ASP A 108 -10.07 8.53 12.18
CA ASP A 108 -10.83 7.82 13.22
C ASP A 108 -10.18 6.50 13.67
N SER A 109 -8.99 6.20 13.11
CA SER A 109 -8.21 4.98 13.36
C SER A 109 -8.83 3.70 12.82
N ASN A 110 -9.82 3.82 11.94
CA ASN A 110 -10.41 2.74 11.16
C ASN A 110 -10.43 3.15 9.69
N ILE A 111 -10.56 2.16 8.81
CA ILE A 111 -10.80 2.41 7.38
C ILE A 111 -12.20 1.91 7.06
N GLU A 112 -13.06 2.81 6.62
CA GLU A 112 -14.39 2.45 6.13
C GLU A 112 -14.32 1.90 4.69
N GLU A 113 -15.34 1.15 4.26
CA GLU A 113 -15.40 0.62 2.88
C GLU A 113 -15.32 1.74 1.82
N ALA A 114 -15.87 2.92 2.12
CA ALA A 114 -15.80 4.09 1.25
C ALA A 114 -14.36 4.62 1.09
N GLU A 115 -13.64 4.75 2.21
CA GLU A 115 -12.23 5.18 2.21
C GLU A 115 -11.33 4.17 1.49
N PHE A 116 -11.59 2.87 1.70
CA PHE A 116 -10.89 1.81 0.99
C PHE A 116 -11.18 1.81 -0.52
N ALA A 117 -12.43 2.12 -0.91
CA ALA A 117 -12.81 2.26 -2.32
C ALA A 117 -12.16 3.48 -2.99
N ASP A 118 -12.06 4.61 -2.28
CA ASP A 118 -11.35 5.79 -2.75
C ASP A 118 -9.85 5.50 -2.89
N PHE A 119 -9.27 4.76 -1.95
CA PHE A 119 -7.91 4.26 -2.05
C PHE A 119 -7.69 3.39 -3.30
N PHE A 120 -8.59 2.47 -3.61
CA PHE A 120 -8.52 1.70 -4.86
C PHE A 120 -8.54 2.61 -6.09
N GLN A 121 -9.41 3.63 -6.09
CA GLN A 121 -9.46 4.59 -7.19
C GLN A 121 -8.18 5.42 -7.32
N ILE A 122 -7.56 5.81 -6.20
CA ILE A 122 -6.27 6.52 -6.18
C ILE A 122 -5.19 5.66 -6.87
N MET A 123 -5.16 4.37 -6.54
CA MET A 123 -4.24 3.36 -7.12
C MET A 123 -4.59 2.95 -8.56
N GLY A 124 -5.61 3.58 -9.17
CA GLY A 124 -6.05 3.30 -10.54
C GLY A 124 -6.78 1.95 -10.69
N LEU A 125 -7.35 1.43 -9.60
CA LEU A 125 -8.16 0.21 -9.58
C LEU A 125 -9.66 0.55 -9.63
N ASP A 126 -10.46 -0.42 -10.08
CA ASP A 126 -11.91 -0.32 -10.03
C ASP A 126 -12.40 -0.40 -8.57
N LYS A 127 -13.25 0.55 -8.16
CA LYS A 127 -13.92 0.56 -6.85
C LYS A 127 -14.70 -0.72 -6.58
N ASN A 128 -15.21 -1.38 -7.62
CA ASN A 128 -15.96 -2.64 -7.47
C ASN A 128 -15.09 -3.79 -6.93
N LEU A 129 -13.77 -3.73 -7.14
CA LEU A 129 -12.83 -4.70 -6.59
C LEU A 129 -12.52 -4.42 -5.10
N ALA A 130 -12.70 -3.17 -4.66
CA ALA A 130 -12.40 -2.76 -3.29
C ALA A 130 -13.30 -3.50 -2.29
N SER A 131 -14.59 -3.67 -2.57
CA SER A 131 -15.53 -4.38 -1.66
C SER A 131 -15.14 -5.85 -1.43
N GLN A 132 -14.61 -6.53 -2.45
CA GLN A 132 -14.15 -7.91 -2.32
C GLN A 132 -12.87 -8.01 -1.49
N ALA A 133 -11.91 -7.11 -1.73
CA ALA A 133 -10.68 -7.04 -0.95
C ALA A 133 -10.96 -6.61 0.49
N PHE A 134 -11.85 -5.64 0.71
CA PHE A 134 -12.29 -5.17 2.04
C PHE A 134 -12.81 -6.34 2.88
N LYS A 135 -13.76 -7.11 2.35
CA LYS A 135 -14.33 -8.28 3.04
C LYS A 135 -13.33 -9.40 3.30
N ALA A 136 -12.25 -9.48 2.53
CA ALA A 136 -11.18 -10.44 2.78
C ALA A 136 -10.28 -10.02 3.96
N ILE A 137 -10.16 -8.71 4.19
CA ILE A 137 -9.33 -8.11 5.25
C ILE A 137 -10.13 -7.94 6.55
N ASP A 138 -11.43 -7.64 6.46
CA ASP A 138 -12.36 -7.53 7.59
C ASP A 138 -12.69 -8.92 8.17
N ILE A 139 -11.79 -9.42 9.02
CA ILE A 139 -11.88 -10.77 9.61
C ILE A 139 -13.04 -10.82 10.60
N ASN A 140 -13.23 -9.74 11.37
CA ASN A 140 -14.22 -9.69 12.44
C ASN A 140 -15.64 -9.34 11.92
N ASN A 141 -15.76 -8.90 10.67
CA ASN A 141 -16.99 -8.48 9.98
C ASN A 141 -17.73 -7.32 10.70
N ASP A 142 -16.99 -6.38 11.29
CA ASP A 142 -17.55 -5.18 11.91
C ASP A 142 -17.77 -4.04 10.91
N GLY A 143 -17.35 -4.22 9.64
CA GLY A 143 -17.49 -3.24 8.57
C GLY A 143 -16.42 -2.15 8.59
N LEU A 144 -15.36 -2.32 9.38
CA LEU A 144 -14.24 -1.41 9.55
C LEU A 144 -12.92 -2.20 9.45
N LEU A 145 -11.89 -1.63 8.83
CA LEU A 145 -10.55 -2.23 8.91
C LEU A 145 -9.76 -1.57 10.02
N SER A 146 -9.47 -2.32 11.07
CA SER A 146 -8.53 -1.87 12.10
C SER A 146 -7.09 -1.85 11.57
N LEU A 147 -6.23 -1.06 12.22
CA LEU A 147 -4.80 -1.06 11.91
C LEU A 147 -4.17 -2.46 11.97
N GLU A 148 -4.64 -3.30 12.89
CA GLU A 148 -4.14 -4.67 13.05
C GLU A 148 -4.54 -5.56 11.87
N GLU A 149 -5.80 -5.52 11.44
CA GLU A 149 -6.30 -6.26 10.27
C GLU A 149 -5.60 -5.81 8.99
N PHE A 150 -5.50 -4.49 8.77
CA PHE A 150 -4.83 -3.91 7.61
C PHE A 150 -3.35 -4.33 7.54
N THR A 151 -2.64 -4.22 8.67
CA THR A 151 -1.22 -4.57 8.74
C THR A 151 -1.01 -6.07 8.59
N SER A 152 -1.86 -6.89 9.22
CA SER A 152 -1.82 -8.35 9.13
C SER A 152 -2.04 -8.82 7.69
N ALA A 153 -3.06 -8.29 7.01
CA ALA A 153 -3.33 -8.61 5.60
C ALA A 153 -2.20 -8.15 4.67
N GLY A 154 -1.63 -6.96 4.91
CA GLY A 154 -0.44 -6.50 4.21
C GLY A 154 0.74 -7.45 4.39
N VAL A 155 1.09 -7.79 5.63
CA VAL A 155 2.16 -8.75 5.94
C VAL A 155 1.90 -10.11 5.28
N ASP A 156 0.66 -10.60 5.30
CA ASP A 156 0.30 -11.84 4.61
C ASP A 156 0.51 -11.72 3.09
N PHE A 157 0.11 -10.61 2.45
CA PHE A 157 0.38 -10.37 1.02
C PHE A 157 1.88 -10.46 0.69
N PHE A 158 2.75 -9.91 1.53
CA PHE A 158 4.20 -9.87 1.31
C PHE A 158 4.96 -11.13 1.73
N THR A 159 4.40 -11.96 2.61
CA THR A 159 5.09 -13.14 3.14
C THR A 159 4.52 -14.46 2.63
N SER A 160 3.23 -14.49 2.28
CA SER A 160 2.59 -15.70 1.74
C SER A 160 3.19 -16.07 0.39
N GLN A 161 3.46 -17.36 0.20
CA GLN A 161 3.96 -17.90 -1.07
C GLN A 161 2.86 -18.60 -1.89
N ASN A 162 1.71 -18.86 -1.24
CA ASN A 162 0.54 -19.53 -1.81
C ASN A 162 -0.60 -18.53 -2.01
N GLU A 163 -1.63 -18.94 -2.75
CA GLU A 163 -2.88 -18.19 -2.89
C GLU A 163 -3.51 -17.98 -1.51
N SER A 164 -3.78 -16.72 -1.16
CA SER A 164 -4.54 -16.34 0.02
C SER A 164 -5.62 -15.32 -0.37
N PRO A 165 -6.70 -15.18 0.41
CA PRO A 165 -7.71 -14.14 0.16
C PRO A 165 -7.09 -12.74 0.05
N ASN A 166 -6.01 -12.48 0.80
CA ASN A 166 -5.27 -11.23 0.80
C ASN A 166 -4.45 -10.99 -0.48
N GLN A 167 -4.37 -11.94 -1.41
CA GLN A 167 -3.67 -11.72 -2.69
C GLN A 167 -4.28 -10.57 -3.51
N TYR A 168 -5.54 -10.22 -3.25
CA TYR A 168 -6.26 -9.12 -3.90
C TYR A 168 -6.19 -7.80 -3.14
N PHE A 169 -5.34 -7.69 -2.11
CA PHE A 169 -5.18 -6.47 -1.31
C PHE A 169 -4.89 -5.23 -2.18
N PHE A 170 -4.13 -5.41 -3.27
CA PHE A 170 -3.83 -4.37 -4.26
C PHE A 170 -4.50 -4.63 -5.63
N GLY A 171 -5.65 -5.30 -5.63
CA GLY A 171 -6.40 -5.68 -6.83
C GLY A 171 -5.86 -6.93 -7.52
N GLU A 172 -6.29 -7.13 -8.77
CA GLU A 172 -5.89 -8.31 -9.57
C GLU A 172 -4.39 -8.32 -9.85
N LEU A 173 -3.80 -9.52 -9.77
CA LEU A 173 -2.39 -9.74 -10.07
C LEU A 173 -2.14 -9.55 -11.57
N LEU A 174 -1.08 -8.82 -11.91
CA LEU A 174 -0.66 -8.64 -13.29
C LEU A 174 -0.18 -9.98 -13.86
N ASN A 175 -0.71 -10.39 -15.01
CA ASN A 175 -0.27 -11.58 -15.75
C ASN A 175 1.13 -11.42 -16.36
#